data_AF-K1Z489-F1
#
_entry.id   AF-K1Z489-F1
#
_cell.length_a   1.000
_cell.length_b   1.000
_cell.length_c   1.000
_cell.angle_alpha   90.00
_cell.angle_beta   90.00
_cell.angle_gamma   90.00
#
_symmetry.space_group_name_H-M   'P 1'
#
loop_
_entity.id
_entity.type
_entity.pdbx_description
1 polymer ?
#
loop_
_entity_poly.entity_id
_entity_poly.type
_entity_poly.pdbx_seq_one_letter_code
_entity_poly.pdbx_strand_id
1 'polypeptide(L)'
;MKSLQTNYFGKNIVLEHCKKISIKNLLKTVREHIKGEMMTIEAEGITLTQTKTNYGGIRYWFSCPKCQRRVSVLYENPHTLALECRICTGFTYKKQKYKGMIEEKTGYL
;
A
#
# COMPACT_ATOMS: atom_id res chain seq x y z
N MET A 1 -26.75 30.19 -35.63
CA MET A 1 -27.31 28.86 -35.93
C MET A 1 -26.27 27.80 -35.58
N LYS A 2 -26.55 26.93 -34.60
CA LYS A 2 -25.66 25.78 -34.31
C LYS A 2 -25.94 24.70 -35.36
N SER A 3 -24.91 24.21 -36.02
CA SER A 3 -25.03 23.13 -37.01
C SER A 3 -25.48 21.85 -36.32
N LEU A 4 -26.55 21.25 -36.85
CA LEU A 4 -26.98 19.91 -36.47
C LEU A 4 -26.01 18.92 -37.10
N GLN A 5 -25.19 18.26 -36.28
CA GLN A 5 -24.39 17.13 -36.75
C GLN A 5 -25.32 15.96 -37.07
N THR A 6 -25.11 15.37 -38.23
CA THR A 6 -25.90 14.28 -38.80
C THR A 6 -25.77 13.02 -37.95
N ASN A 7 -26.89 12.57 -37.37
CA ASN A 7 -26.98 11.30 -36.66
C ASN A 7 -26.91 10.15 -37.67
N TYR A 8 -25.84 9.36 -37.60
CA TYR A 8 -25.65 8.14 -38.39
C TYR A 8 -26.78 7.13 -38.10
N PHE A 9 -27.52 6.78 -39.15
CA PHE A 9 -28.58 5.77 -39.15
C PHE A 9 -27.98 4.37 -39.26
N GLY A 10 -28.20 3.51 -38.25
CA GLY A 10 -27.99 2.06 -38.35
C GLY A 10 -27.33 1.43 -37.13
N LYS A 11 -28.16 0.93 -36.20
CA LYS A 11 -27.83 0.46 -34.84
C LYS A 11 -27.39 1.60 -33.91
N ASN A 12 -28.38 2.20 -33.26
CA ASN A 12 -28.18 3.13 -32.14
C ASN A 12 -27.63 2.36 -30.93
N ILE A 13 -26.35 2.00 -30.95
CA ILE A 13 -25.62 1.66 -29.73
C ILE A 13 -25.43 2.97 -28.98
N VAL A 14 -26.42 3.31 -28.14
CA VAL A 14 -26.32 4.43 -27.22
C VAL A 14 -25.41 4.07 -26.05
N LEU A 15 -24.76 5.06 -25.44
CA LEU A 15 -23.76 4.85 -24.38
C LEU A 15 -24.32 4.07 -23.18
N GLU A 16 -25.62 4.13 -22.96
CA GLU A 16 -26.38 3.40 -21.95
C GLU A 16 -26.30 1.87 -22.16
N HIS A 17 -26.11 1.42 -23.40
CA HIS A 17 -25.94 0.00 -23.74
C HIS A 17 -24.47 -0.44 -23.73
N CYS A 18 -23.52 0.48 -23.54
CA CYS A 18 -22.11 0.15 -23.43
C CYS A 18 -21.76 -0.26 -22.00
N LYS A 19 -20.85 -1.23 -21.85
CA LYS A 19 -20.27 -1.59 -20.55
C LYS A 19 -19.48 -0.40 -20.00
N LYS A 20 -20.05 0.32 -19.05
CA LYS A 20 -19.39 1.43 -18.36
C LYS A 20 -18.49 0.91 -17.25
N ILE A 21 -17.17 0.98 -17.45
CA ILE A 21 -16.19 0.76 -16.40
C ILE A 21 -15.75 2.14 -15.89
N SER A 22 -16.14 2.50 -14.68
CA SER A 22 -15.62 3.70 -14.01
C SER A 22 -14.30 3.38 -13.30
N ILE A 23 -13.45 4.39 -13.11
CA ILE A 23 -12.22 4.26 -12.29
C ILE A 23 -12.57 3.70 -10.90
N LYS A 24 -13.68 4.17 -10.30
CA LYS A 24 -14.19 3.66 -9.01
C LYS A 24 -14.48 2.16 -9.06
N ASN A 25 -15.17 1.69 -10.09
CA ASN A 25 -15.51 0.27 -10.25
C ASN A 25 -14.24 -0.57 -10.50
N LEU A 26 -13.33 -0.07 -11.33
CA LEU A 26 -12.06 -0.73 -11.60
C LEU A 26 -11.23 -0.89 -10.32
N LEU A 27 -11.03 0.18 -9.55
CA LEU A 27 -10.30 0.14 -8.28
C LEU A 27 -10.95 -0.80 -7.26
N LYS A 28 -12.29 -0.89 -7.24
CA LYS A 28 -13.02 -1.84 -6.40
C LYS A 28 -12.73 -3.28 -6.81
N THR A 29 -12.87 -3.62 -8.09
CA THR A 29 -12.61 -4.98 -8.61
C THR A 29 -11.16 -5.42 -8.39
N VAL A 30 -10.20 -4.52 -8.62
CA VAL A 30 -8.77 -4.78 -8.37
C VAL A 30 -8.53 -5.06 -6.88
N ARG A 31 -9.07 -4.22 -5.99
CA ARG A 31 -8.94 -4.42 -4.54
C ARG A 31 -9.52 -5.76 -4.09
N GLU A 32 -10.63 -6.20 -4.68
CA GLU A 32 -11.27 -7.50 -4.37
C GLU A 32 -10.43 -8.68 -4.88
N HIS A 33 -9.84 -8.60 -6.08
CA HIS A 33 -8.94 -9.65 -6.59
C HIS A 33 -7.68 -9.80 -5.74
N ILE A 34 -7.03 -8.68 -5.40
CA ILE A 34 -5.85 -8.69 -4.54
C ILE A 34 -6.17 -9.30 -3.16
N LYS A 35 -7.40 -9.08 -2.65
CA LYS A 35 -7.91 -9.68 -1.40
C LYS A 35 -8.31 -11.16 -1.49
N GLY A 36 -8.35 -11.77 -2.67
CA GLY A 36 -8.85 -13.15 -2.84
C GLY A 36 -7.73 -14.18 -2.97
N GLU A 37 -6.60 -13.78 -3.54
CA GLU A 37 -5.54 -14.69 -3.98
C GLU A 37 -4.29 -14.58 -3.13
N MET A 38 -3.69 -15.73 -2.80
CA MET A 38 -2.41 -15.76 -2.11
C MET A 38 -1.28 -15.43 -3.09
N MET A 39 -0.97 -14.15 -3.20
CA MET A 39 0.13 -13.60 -3.98
C MET A 39 1.33 -13.24 -3.10
N THR A 40 2.50 -13.32 -3.72
CA THR A 40 3.73 -12.67 -3.27
C THR A 40 4.11 -11.65 -4.36
N ILE A 41 4.42 -10.42 -3.98
CA ILE A 41 4.85 -9.37 -4.91
C ILE A 41 6.25 -8.95 -4.53
N GLU A 42 7.14 -8.83 -5.52
CA GLU A 42 8.47 -8.27 -5.33
C GLU A 42 8.58 -6.96 -6.09
N ALA A 43 8.98 -5.90 -5.42
CA ALA A 43 9.23 -4.58 -6.01
C ALA A 43 10.38 -3.91 -5.28
N GLU A 44 11.41 -3.48 -6.02
CA GLU A 44 12.54 -2.70 -5.46
C GLU A 44 13.21 -3.36 -4.24
N GLY A 45 13.36 -4.70 -4.26
CA GLY A 45 13.94 -5.46 -3.14
C GLY A 45 13.02 -5.66 -1.94
N ILE A 46 11.75 -5.25 -2.04
CA ILE A 46 10.71 -5.47 -1.04
C ILE A 46 9.82 -6.63 -1.48
N THR A 47 9.71 -7.64 -0.63
CA THR A 47 8.76 -8.74 -0.83
C THR A 47 7.52 -8.53 0.02
N LEU A 48 6.35 -8.46 -0.61
CA LEU A 48 5.04 -8.47 0.04
C LEU A 48 4.51 -9.91 0.07
N THR A 49 4.10 -10.37 1.23
CA THR A 49 3.45 -11.67 1.46
C THR A 49 2.12 -11.45 2.17
N GLN A 50 1.31 -12.50 2.29
CA GLN A 50 0.04 -12.40 2.98
C GLN A 50 -0.32 -13.67 3.75
N THR A 51 -1.21 -13.52 4.71
CA THR A 51 -1.81 -14.61 5.46
C THR A 51 -3.32 -14.42 5.51
N LYS A 52 -4.07 -15.51 5.30
CA LYS A 52 -5.51 -15.54 5.59
C LYS A 52 -5.71 -15.38 7.09
N THR A 53 -6.69 -14.57 7.49
CA THR A 53 -7.08 -14.40 8.89
C THR A 53 -8.26 -15.30 9.22
N ASN A 54 -8.45 -15.60 10.51
CA ASN A 54 -9.49 -16.52 10.97
C ASN A 54 -10.92 -16.08 10.61
N TYR A 55 -11.14 -14.78 10.35
CA TYR A 55 -12.45 -14.21 10.00
C TYR A 55 -12.59 -13.89 8.51
N GLY A 56 -11.89 -14.62 7.63
CA GLY A 56 -12.01 -14.48 6.18
C GLY A 56 -11.36 -13.21 5.60
N GLY A 57 -10.56 -12.51 6.40
CA GLY A 57 -9.77 -11.37 5.93
C GLY A 57 -8.39 -11.79 5.41
N ILE A 58 -7.71 -10.85 4.79
CA ILE A 58 -6.31 -11.00 4.37
C ILE A 58 -5.47 -9.98 5.13
N ARG A 59 -4.36 -10.44 5.71
CA ARG A 59 -3.34 -9.57 6.28
C ARG A 59 -2.08 -9.63 5.42
N TYR A 60 -1.67 -8.48 4.92
CA TYR A 60 -0.43 -8.30 4.17
C TYR A 60 0.74 -8.07 5.13
N TRP A 61 1.91 -8.53 4.72
CA TRP A 61 3.16 -8.44 5.46
C TRP A 61 4.30 -8.16 4.50
N PHE A 62 5.25 -7.34 4.91
CA PHE A 62 6.57 -7.32 4.28
C PHE A 62 7.40 -8.49 4.77
N SER A 63 8.18 -9.11 3.88
CA SER A 63 9.31 -9.95 4.28
C SER A 63 10.52 -9.05 4.46
N CYS A 64 11.11 -9.03 5.65
CA CYS A 64 12.31 -8.23 5.90
C CYS A 64 13.47 -8.71 5.01
N PRO A 65 14.10 -7.85 4.20
CA PRO A 65 15.21 -8.26 3.33
C PRO A 65 16.40 -8.88 4.08
N LYS A 66 16.63 -8.43 5.33
CA LYS A 66 17.76 -8.86 6.16
C LYS A 66 17.53 -10.13 6.97
N CYS A 67 16.32 -10.35 7.49
CA CYS A 67 16.02 -11.48 8.39
C CYS A 67 14.82 -12.34 7.99
N GLN A 68 14.19 -12.03 6.86
CA GLN A 68 13.08 -12.76 6.24
C GLN A 68 11.83 -12.90 7.13
N ARG A 69 11.77 -12.19 8.27
CA ARG A 69 10.60 -12.13 9.14
C ARG A 69 9.47 -11.35 8.46
N ARG A 70 8.24 -11.83 8.64
CA ARG A 70 7.02 -11.11 8.27
C ARG A 70 6.78 -9.96 9.24
N VAL A 71 6.76 -8.73 8.73
CA VAL A 71 6.56 -7.50 9.51
C VAL A 71 5.60 -6.55 8.81
N SER A 72 4.91 -5.70 9.55
CA SER A 72 3.95 -4.74 8.98
C SER A 72 4.60 -3.44 8.49
N VAL A 73 5.86 -3.18 8.89
CA VAL A 73 6.60 -1.95 8.57
C VAL A 73 8.08 -2.30 8.37
N LEU A 74 8.68 -1.74 7.32
CA LEU A 74 10.12 -1.65 7.13
C LEU A 74 10.57 -0.21 7.38
N TYR A 75 11.78 -0.05 7.87
CA TYR A 75 12.42 1.23 8.16
C TYR A 75 13.69 1.33 7.32
N GLU A 76 13.91 2.48 6.72
CA GLU A 76 15.19 2.78 6.10
C GLU A 76 16.25 3.04 7.18
N ASN A 77 17.38 2.37 7.07
CA ASN A 77 18.53 2.63 7.92
C ASN A 77 19.24 3.91 7.41
N PRO A 78 19.40 4.96 8.23
CA PRO A 78 19.97 6.24 7.78
C PRO A 78 21.46 6.14 7.40
N HIS A 79 22.16 5.07 7.80
CA HIS A 79 23.57 4.87 7.48
C HIS A 79 23.80 4.00 6.24
N THR A 80 22.94 3.02 6.00
CA THR A 80 23.10 2.05 4.90
C THR A 80 22.08 2.22 3.78
N LEU A 81 21.05 3.05 3.99
CA LEU A 81 19.87 3.21 3.13
C LEU A 81 19.10 1.90 2.87
N ALA A 82 19.38 0.84 3.64
CA ALA A 82 18.73 -0.44 3.50
C ALA A 82 17.37 -0.43 4.23
N LEU A 83 16.37 -1.06 3.61
CA LEU A 83 15.07 -1.31 4.25
C LEU A 83 15.15 -2.54 5.16
N GLU A 84 14.94 -2.32 6.45
CA GLU A 84 15.09 -3.34 7.48
C GLU A 84 13.91 -3.33 8.45
N CYS A 85 13.63 -4.45 9.11
CA CYS A 85 12.62 -4.46 10.16
C CYS A 85 13.14 -3.78 11.43
N ARG A 86 12.23 -3.39 12.34
CA ARG A 86 12.56 -2.78 13.64
C ARG A 86 13.63 -3.55 14.43
N ILE A 87 13.58 -4.89 14.38
CA ILE A 87 14.51 -5.74 15.13
C ILE A 87 15.91 -5.66 14.52
N CYS A 88 16.00 -5.63 13.18
CA CYS A 88 17.25 -5.53 12.45
C CYS A 88 17.90 -4.15 12.57
N THR A 89 17.09 -3.08 12.62
CA THR A 89 17.61 -1.73 12.80
C THR A 89 18.06 -1.48 14.23
N GLY A 90 17.48 -2.17 15.22
CA GLY A 90 17.77 -1.95 16.64
C GLY A 90 17.28 -0.59 17.17
N PHE A 91 16.51 0.17 16.37
CA PHE A 91 16.08 1.52 16.74
C PHE A 91 15.05 1.49 17.88
N THR A 92 15.31 2.28 18.91
CA THR A 92 14.38 2.52 20.01
C THR A 92 13.42 3.64 19.65
N TYR A 93 12.16 3.53 20.09
CA TYR A 93 11.21 4.62 19.92
C TYR A 93 11.67 5.83 20.76
N LYS A 94 11.62 7.03 20.17
CA LYS A 94 12.00 8.31 20.81
C LYS A 94 11.18 8.65 22.06
N LYS A 95 10.12 7.90 22.39
CA LYS A 95 9.27 8.15 23.56
C LYS A 95 9.33 6.98 24.55
N GLN A 96 10.33 6.98 25.41
CA GLN A 96 10.07 6.81 26.83
C GLN A 96 10.04 8.22 27.40
N LYS A 97 8.86 8.85 27.44
CA LYS A 97 8.70 10.09 28.19
C LYS A 97 9.01 9.75 29.64
N TYR A 98 10.16 10.21 30.15
CA TYR A 98 10.39 10.26 31.58
C TYR A 98 9.30 11.16 32.16
N LYS A 99 8.33 10.55 32.83
CA LYS A 99 7.29 11.30 33.54
C LYS A 99 7.99 12.04 34.69
N GLY A 100 8.30 13.32 34.49
CA GLY A 100 8.89 14.19 35.51
C GLY A 100 10.35 14.59 35.33
N MET A 101 10.99 14.37 34.17
CA MET A 101 12.32 14.93 33.91
C MET A 101 12.25 16.25 33.14
N ILE A 102 13.09 17.20 33.56
CA ILE A 102 13.36 18.46 32.86
C ILE A 102 14.43 18.13 31.81
N GLU A 103 14.09 18.16 30.53
CA GLU A 103 15.08 17.96 29.47
C GLU A 103 15.90 19.25 29.32
N GLU A 104 17.22 19.17 29.54
CA GLU A 104 18.14 20.24 29.14
C GLU A 104 18.05 20.44 27.62
N LYS A 105 17.84 21.69 27.21
CA LYS A 105 17.91 22.07 25.80
C LYS A 105 19.37 22.01 25.36
N THR A 106 19.84 20.85 24.94
CA THR A 106 21.02 20.78 24.07
C THR A 106 20.62 21.31 22.70
N GLY A 107 20.84 22.62 22.52
CA GLY A 107 20.94 23.23 21.20
C GLY A 107 22.12 22.62 20.47
N TYR A 108 21.87 22.12 19.25
CA TYR A 108 22.92 21.68 18.36
C TYR A 108 23.47 22.91 17.61
N LEU A 109 24.78 23.10 17.75
CA LEU A 109 25.65 23.69 16.72
C LEU A 109 25.59 22.84 15.44
#